data_AF-A0A9X2NSI8-F1
#
_entry.id   AF-A0A9X2NSI8-F1
#
_cell.length_a   1.000
_cell.length_b   1.000
_cell.length_c   1.000
_cell.angle_alpha   90.00
_cell.angle_beta   90.00
_cell.angle_gamma   90.00
#
_symmetry.space_group_name_H-M   'P 1'
#
loop_
_entity.id
_entity.type
_entity.pdbx_description
1 polymer ?
#
loop_
_entity_poly.entity_id
_entity_poly.type
_entity_poly.pdbx_seq_one_letter_code
_entity_poly.pdbx_strand_id
1 'polypeptide(L)'
;MSVIPWGIIKNSLFDELSMIGLTASLLFIAFSKEKDEDECIANIRSNSLIWATITAYSLLIVCTMLIYDMQYLNFVFIDLFMILFLFIIKYNIELYKFRKSNND
;
A
#
# COMPACT_ATOMS: atom_id res chain seq x y z
N MET A 1 -20.57 20.80 -17.78
CA MET A 1 -19.97 21.37 -16.55
C MET A 1 -21.08 21.62 -15.55
N SER A 2 -21.31 20.65 -14.66
CA SER A 2 -21.96 20.71 -13.34
C SER A 2 -21.89 19.27 -12.80
N VAL A 3 -20.70 18.80 -12.42
CA VAL A 3 -20.34 18.52 -11.01
C VAL A 3 -21.54 18.23 -10.11
N ILE A 4 -21.54 16.99 -9.60
CA ILE A 4 -22.39 16.39 -8.56
C ILE A 4 -23.63 15.63 -9.06
N PRO A 5 -23.52 14.32 -9.34
CA PRO A 5 -24.65 13.42 -9.21
C PRO A 5 -24.74 12.98 -7.74
N TRP A 6 -25.45 13.74 -6.91
CA TRP A 6 -25.95 13.25 -5.62
C TRP A 6 -27.12 12.29 -5.86
N GLY A 7 -26.89 11.29 -6.72
CA GLY A 7 -27.69 10.08 -6.74
C GLY A 7 -27.11 9.21 -5.64
N ILE A 8 -27.90 8.88 -4.62
CA ILE A 8 -27.58 7.75 -3.75
C ILE A 8 -27.61 6.53 -4.67
N ILE A 9 -26.44 6.20 -5.24
CA ILE A 9 -26.21 4.93 -5.87
C ILE A 9 -26.52 3.91 -4.77
N LYS A 10 -27.39 2.93 -5.04
CA LYS A 10 -27.55 1.79 -4.15
C LYS A 10 -26.27 0.96 -4.20
N ASN A 11 -25.20 1.46 -3.62
CA ASN A 11 -24.05 0.65 -3.26
C ASN A 11 -24.43 -0.11 -2.00
N SER A 12 -24.02 -1.37 -1.95
CA SER A 12 -24.06 -2.13 -0.71
C SER A 12 -23.20 -1.35 0.29
N LEU A 13 -23.78 -0.88 1.40
CA LEU A 13 -23.01 -0.29 2.52
C LEU A 13 -21.83 -1.18 2.92
N PHE A 14 -21.95 -2.48 2.66
CA PHE A 14 -20.91 -3.48 2.82
C PHE A 14 -19.66 -3.23 1.96
N ASP A 15 -19.80 -2.80 0.71
CA ASP A 15 -18.67 -2.58 -0.19
C ASP A 15 -17.84 -1.38 0.28
N GLU A 16 -18.50 -0.26 0.61
CA GLU A 16 -17.83 0.92 1.16
C GLU A 16 -17.15 0.62 2.48
N LEU A 17 -17.82 -0.11 3.38
CA LEU A 17 -17.25 -0.53 4.66
C LEU A 17 -16.05 -1.45 4.47
N SER A 18 -16.12 -2.39 3.52
CA SER A 18 -15.01 -3.30 3.23
C SER A 18 -13.78 -2.56 2.71
N MET A 19 -13.95 -1.57 1.85
CA MET A 19 -12.84 -0.77 1.30
C MET A 19 -12.17 0.07 2.37
N ILE A 20 -12.95 0.71 3.24
CA ILE A 20 -12.42 1.46 4.39
C ILE A 20 -11.71 0.52 5.37
N GLY A 21 -12.32 -0.63 5.68
CA GLY A 21 -11.74 -1.63 6.58
C GLY A 21 -10.43 -2.23 6.04
N LEU A 22 -10.36 -2.54 4.75
CA LEU A 22 -9.15 -3.02 4.09
C LEU A 22 -8.04 -1.96 4.13
N THR A 23 -8.36 -0.71 3.78
CA THR A 23 -7.39 0.38 3.83
C THR A 23 -6.88 0.61 5.26
N ALA A 24 -7.79 0.67 6.24
CA ALA A 24 -7.43 0.88 7.64
C ALA A 24 -6.57 -0.26 8.18
N SER A 25 -6.95 -1.52 7.93
CA SER A 25 -6.19 -2.68 8.40
C SER A 25 -4.78 -2.73 7.81
N LEU A 26 -4.62 -2.47 6.51
CA LEU A 26 -3.30 -2.36 5.87
C LEU A 26 -2.47 -1.24 6.48
N LEU A 27 -3.07 -0.09 6.76
CA LEU A 27 -2.39 1.06 7.35
C LEU A 27 -1.98 0.77 8.80
N PHE A 28 -2.83 0.12 9.59
CA PHE A 28 -2.49 -0.34 10.94
C PHE A 28 -1.35 -1.36 10.93
N ILE A 29 -1.35 -2.31 9.99
CA ILE A 29 -0.24 -3.27 9.84
C ILE A 29 1.04 -2.53 9.45
N ALA A 30 0.95 -1.57 8.54
CA ALA A 30 2.10 -0.80 8.05
C ALA A 30 2.73 0.07 9.15
N PHE A 31 1.92 0.68 10.01
CA PHE A 31 2.37 1.56 11.09
C PHE A 31 2.37 0.90 12.47
N SER A 32 2.17 -0.42 12.53
CA SER A 32 2.19 -1.15 13.80
C SER A 32 3.54 -0.97 14.48
N LYS A 33 3.53 -0.57 15.76
CA LYS A 33 4.75 -0.35 16.53
C LYS A 33 5.36 -1.69 16.92
N GLU A 34 6.61 -1.93 16.54
CA GLU A 34 7.36 -3.11 16.98
C GLU A 34 7.82 -2.92 18.44
N LYS A 35 7.82 -4.01 19.22
CA LYS A 35 8.00 -3.98 20.69
C LYS A 35 9.40 -3.52 21.15
N ASP A 36 10.41 -3.72 20.30
CA ASP A 36 11.77 -3.21 20.46
C ASP A 36 12.14 -2.40 19.21
N GLU A 37 11.83 -1.10 19.20
CA GLU A 37 12.29 -0.17 18.14
C GLU A 37 13.77 0.17 18.37
N ASP A 38 14.66 -0.77 18.06
CA ASP A 38 16.07 -0.42 17.84
C ASP A 38 16.19 0.48 16.60
N GLU A 39 17.11 1.45 16.61
CA GLU A 39 17.33 2.38 15.47
C GLU A 39 17.45 1.66 14.12
N CYS A 40 18.01 0.44 14.14
CA CYS A 40 18.15 -0.40 12.94
C CYS A 40 16.79 -0.84 12.36
N ILE A 41 15.82 -1.20 13.20
CA ILE A 41 14.47 -1.63 12.77
C ILE A 41 13.69 -0.42 12.24
N ALA A 42 13.82 0.75 12.87
CA ALA A 42 13.24 1.99 12.36
C ALA A 42 13.80 2.36 10.98
N ASN A 43 15.11 2.15 10.76
CA ASN A 43 15.75 2.38 9.47
C ASN A 43 15.28 1.36 8.40
N ILE A 44 15.16 0.08 8.75
CA ILE A 44 14.62 -0.97 7.86
C ILE A 44 13.20 -0.61 7.40
N ARG A 45 12.37 -0.11 8.32
CA ARG A 45 11.01 0.34 8.00
C ARG A 45 11.02 1.49 6.99
N SER A 46 11.74 2.56 7.27
CA SER A 46 11.82 3.73 6.38
C SER A 46 12.36 3.37 5.01
N ASN A 47 13.42 2.54 4.95
CA ASN A 47 13.99 2.08 3.69
C ASN A 47 13.01 1.21 2.89
N SER A 48 12.26 0.33 3.57
CA SER A 48 11.22 -0.49 2.94
C SER A 48 10.08 0.36 2.37
N LEU A 49 9.70 1.45 3.06
CA LEU A 49 8.66 2.37 2.60
C LEU A 49 9.11 3.14 1.36
N ILE A 50 10.34 3.66 1.36
CA ILE A 50 10.94 4.33 0.19
C ILE A 50 11.00 3.37 -0.99
N TRP A 51 11.48 2.13 -0.78
CA TRP A 51 11.58 1.14 -1.83
C TRP A 51 10.22 0.75 -2.41
N ALA A 52 9.22 0.52 -1.57
CA ALA A 52 7.85 0.23 -2.01
C ALA A 52 7.25 1.40 -2.80
N THR A 53 7.48 2.63 -2.34
CA THR A 53 7.02 3.85 -3.00
C THR A 53 7.67 4.02 -4.38
N ILE A 54 8.99 3.87 -4.48
CA ILE A 54 9.71 3.94 -5.75
C ILE A 54 9.20 2.86 -6.72
N THR A 55 8.98 1.63 -6.22
CA THR A 55 8.51 0.52 -7.05
C THR A 55 7.08 0.77 -7.56
N ALA A 56 6.17 1.21 -6.68
CA ALA A 56 4.79 1.55 -7.05
C ALA A 56 4.75 2.67 -8.08
N TYR A 57 5.47 3.77 -7.86
CA TYR A 57 5.52 4.86 -8.84
C TYR A 57 6.19 4.45 -10.16
N SER A 58 7.20 3.58 -10.13
CA SER A 58 7.79 3.07 -11.37
C SER A 58 6.76 2.29 -12.19
N LEU A 59 5.94 1.47 -11.52
CA LEU A 59 4.89 0.70 -12.16
C LEU A 59 3.78 1.61 -12.68
N LEU A 60 3.39 2.62 -11.91
CA LEU A 60 2.40 3.62 -12.32
C LEU A 60 2.84 4.38 -13.58
N ILE A 61 4.12 4.77 -13.69
CA ILE A 61 4.66 5.42 -14.89
C ILE A 61 4.56 4.47 -16.10
N VAL A 62 4.99 3.22 -15.93
CA VAL A 62 4.93 2.20 -16.99
C VAL A 62 3.48 1.97 -17.43
N CYS A 63 2.54 1.85 -16.49
CA CYS A 63 1.12 1.66 -16.78
C CYS A 63 0.49 2.88 -17.44
N THR A 64 0.88 4.10 -17.05
CA THR A 64 0.44 5.34 -17.73
C THR A 64 0.86 5.37 -19.20
N MET A 65 2.00 4.77 -19.55
CA MET A 65 2.47 4.70 -20.95
C MET A 65 1.80 3.58 -21.75
N LEU A 66 1.32 2.52 -21.11
CA LEU A 66 0.82 1.31 -21.77
C LEU A 66 -0.72 1.17 -21.78
N ILE A 67 -1.40 1.70 -20.76
CA ILE A 67 -2.83 1.49 -20.51
C ILE A 67 -3.56 2.82 -20.63
N TYR A 68 -4.68 2.82 -21.36
CA TYR A 68 -5.53 3.99 -21.56
C TYR A 68 -6.98 3.71 -21.14
N ASP A 69 -7.77 4.77 -21.01
CA ASP A 69 -9.22 4.73 -20.76
C ASP A 69 -9.61 4.13 -19.38
N MET A 70 -10.81 3.57 -19.25
CA MET A 70 -11.34 3.04 -17.99
C MET A 70 -10.47 1.95 -17.33
N GLN A 71 -9.68 1.21 -18.12
CA GLN A 71 -8.73 0.23 -17.56
C GLN A 71 -7.63 0.92 -16.74
N TYR A 72 -7.20 2.12 -17.12
CA TYR A 72 -6.21 2.89 -16.38
C TYR A 72 -6.75 3.32 -15.01
N LEU A 73 -8.01 3.75 -14.93
CA LEU A 73 -8.64 4.13 -13.65
C LEU A 73 -8.70 2.96 -12.66
N ASN A 74 -9.06 1.77 -13.15
CA ASN A 74 -9.05 0.56 -12.32
C ASN A 74 -7.64 0.20 -11.84
N PHE A 75 -6.64 0.38 -12.71
CA PHE A 75 -5.24 0.13 -12.35
C PHE A 75 -4.77 1.07 -11.24
N VAL A 76 -5.02 2.38 -11.38
CA VAL A 76 -4.68 3.39 -10.35
C VAL A 76 -5.37 3.07 -9.03
N PHE A 77 -6.62 2.60 -9.06
CA PHE A 77 -7.33 2.16 -7.85
C PHE A 77 -6.63 1.00 -7.15
N ILE A 78 -6.15 0.01 -7.90
CA ILE A 78 -5.40 -1.13 -7.36
C ILE A 78 -4.02 -0.67 -6.85
N ASP A 79 -3.36 0.25 -7.56
CA ASP A 79 -2.03 0.78 -7.22
C ASP A 79 -1.99 1.43 -5.83
N LEU A 80 -3.08 2.12 -5.44
CA LEU A 80 -3.25 2.70 -4.10
C LEU A 80 -3.15 1.65 -2.97
N PHE A 81 -3.61 0.43 -3.21
CA PHE A 81 -3.44 -0.68 -2.28
C PHE A 81 -2.10 -1.38 -2.47
N MET A 82 -1.63 -1.46 -3.72
CA MET A 82 -0.40 -2.15 -4.09
C MET A 82 0.82 -1.61 -3.34
N ILE A 83 0.93 -0.29 -3.18
CA ILE A 83 2.02 0.34 -2.42
C ILE A 83 2.07 -0.15 -0.96
N LEU A 84 0.90 -0.28 -0.30
CA LEU A 84 0.81 -0.77 1.08
C LEU A 84 1.19 -2.25 1.16
N PHE A 85 0.73 -3.07 0.20
CA PHE A 85 1.11 -4.49 0.13
C PHE A 85 2.60 -4.69 -0.10
N LEU A 86 3.19 -3.98 -1.07
CA LEU A 86 4.62 -4.04 -1.37
C LEU A 86 5.46 -3.64 -0.16
N PHE A 87 5.03 -2.58 0.55
CA PHE A 87 5.67 -2.14 1.78
C PHE A 87 5.67 -3.24 2.85
N ILE A 88 4.51 -3.82 3.16
CA ILE A 88 4.36 -4.85 4.19
C ILE A 88 5.21 -6.07 3.85
N ILE A 89 5.18 -6.55 2.60
CA ILE A 89 5.96 -7.72 2.16
C ILE A 89 7.45 -7.43 2.28
N LYS A 90 7.91 -6.29 1.75
CA LYS A 90 9.34 -5.92 1.76
C LYS A 90 9.85 -5.76 3.20
N TYR A 91 9.08 -5.09 4.05
CA TYR A 91 9.41 -4.90 5.46
C TYR A 91 9.53 -6.23 6.20
N ASN A 92 8.57 -7.15 6.06
CA ASN A 92 8.61 -8.45 6.73
C ASN A 92 9.80 -9.31 6.28
N ILE A 93 10.13 -9.30 4.98
CA ILE A 93 11.28 -10.04 4.46
C ILE A 93 12.58 -9.47 5.03
N GLU A 94 12.73 -8.15 5.04
CA GLU A 94 13.95 -7.50 5.52
C GLU A 94 14.14 -7.70 7.03
N LEU A 95 13.05 -7.62 7.80
CA LEU A 95 13.03 -7.89 9.24
C LEU A 95 13.40 -9.35 9.55
N TYR A 96 12.86 -10.30 8.78
CA TYR A 96 13.21 -11.72 8.95
C TYR A 96 14.69 -11.98 8.66
N LYS A 97 15.23 -11.38 7.59
CA LYS A 97 16.66 -11.47 7.25
C LYS A 97 17.55 -10.87 8.33
N PHE A 98 17.18 -9.69 8.84
CA PHE A 98 17.91 -9.02 9.92
C PHE A 98 17.95 -9.87 11.20
N ARG A 99 16.80 -10.42 11.62
CA ARG A 99 16.71 -11.32 12.79
C ARG A 99 17.52 -12.59 12.60
N LYS A 100 17.51 -13.19 11.41
CA LYS A 100 18.32 -14.39 11.13
C LYS A 100 19.82 -14.09 11.22
N SER A 101 20.28 -13.01 10.59
CA SER A 101 21.69 -12.61 10.62
C SER A 101 22.21 -12.24 12.01
N ASN A 102 21.34 -11.85 12.94
CA ASN A 102 21.73 -11.50 14.31
C ASN A 102 21.66 -12.69 15.29
N ASN A 103 21.10 -13.83 14.86
CA ASN A 103 21.05 -15.07 15.63
C ASN A 103 22.08 -16.11 15.16
N ASP A 104 22.79 -15.84 14.06
CA ASP A 104 23.97 -16.57 13.58
C ASP A 104 25.25 -15.87 14.08
#